data_AF-A0A436R306-F1
#
_entry.id   AF-A0A436R306-F1
#
_cell.length_a   1.000
_cell.length_b   1.000
_cell.length_c   1.000
_cell.angle_alpha   90.00
_cell.angle_beta   90.00
_cell.angle_gamma   90.00
#
_symmetry.space_group_name_H-M   'P 1'
#
loop_
_entity.id
_entity.type
_entity.pdbx_description
1 polymer ?
#
loop_
_entity_poly.entity_id
_entity_poly.type
_entity_poly.pdbx_seq_one_letter_code
_entity_poly.pdbx_strand_id
1 'polypeptide(L)'
;MNRIVTTSEALSDRERAVAERFAAGMTYREIGEALFIAPSTVRTHLAAIYEKLGVRSKVALAMHINAIAAAPAMSPNGPEASPMLAIFPIECLSADEQWRRFADGLSSDITVDLARYADLPVVAFHTMKALGSRPADFAADGKALGAAYILSGQLRADGRRVRLTMELADAQTGVSLWSERFDRPVEDIFALQDSLTESVINV
;
A
#
# COMPACT_ATOMS: atom_id res chain seq x y z
N MET A 1 24.59 3.97 -27.80
CA MET A 1 23.54 2.95 -28.04
C MET A 1 22.97 2.57 -26.68
N ASN A 2 22.01 3.36 -26.16
CA ASN A 2 21.48 3.16 -24.81
C ASN A 2 20.32 2.18 -24.88
N ARG A 3 20.52 0.96 -24.38
CA ARG A 3 19.49 -0.09 -24.34
C ARG A 3 18.52 0.31 -23.24
N ILE A 4 17.30 0.70 -23.60
CA ILE A 4 16.20 0.87 -22.66
C ILE A 4 15.83 -0.56 -22.21
N VAL A 5 16.31 -0.95 -21.03
CA VAL A 5 15.89 -2.19 -20.38
C VAL A 5 14.42 -2.00 -20.03
N THR A 6 13.55 -2.81 -20.62
CA THR A 6 12.14 -2.83 -20.21
C THR A 6 12.07 -3.44 -18.81
N THR A 7 11.33 -2.82 -17.90
CA THR A 7 11.40 -3.08 -16.44
C THR A 7 11.03 -4.52 -16.04
N SER A 8 10.38 -5.27 -16.94
CA SER A 8 10.12 -6.72 -16.83
C SER A 8 11.39 -7.61 -16.90
N GLU A 9 12.46 -7.14 -17.57
CA GLU A 9 13.73 -7.88 -17.71
C GLU A 9 14.69 -7.73 -16.50
N ALA A 10 14.39 -6.86 -15.54
CA ALA A 10 15.31 -6.55 -14.44
C ALA A 10 15.33 -7.62 -13.32
N LEU A 11 14.21 -8.34 -13.13
CA LEU A 11 14.09 -9.37 -12.09
C LEU A 11 14.34 -10.76 -12.64
N SER A 12 15.10 -11.57 -11.88
CA SER A 12 15.17 -13.01 -12.11
C SER A 12 13.81 -13.67 -11.86
N ASP A 13 13.60 -14.87 -12.42
CA ASP A 13 12.34 -15.60 -12.21
C ASP A 13 12.06 -15.86 -10.72
N ARG A 14 13.12 -16.04 -9.92
CA ARG A 14 12.99 -16.22 -8.48
C ARG A 14 12.55 -14.96 -7.77
N GLU A 15 13.14 -13.82 -8.13
CA GLU A 15 12.75 -12.51 -7.61
C GLU A 15 11.33 -12.13 -8.03
N ARG A 16 10.95 -12.40 -9.27
CA ARG A 16 9.58 -12.18 -9.76
C ARG A 16 8.56 -12.99 -8.96
N ALA A 17 8.82 -14.28 -8.76
CA ALA A 17 7.94 -15.15 -7.97
C ALA A 17 7.79 -14.72 -6.51
N VAL A 18 8.86 -14.15 -5.91
CA VAL A 18 8.81 -13.54 -4.57
C VAL A 18 8.01 -12.24 -4.60
N ALA A 19 8.29 -11.35 -5.57
CA ALA A 19 7.65 -10.05 -5.70
C ALA A 19 6.13 -10.18 -5.91
N GLU A 20 5.68 -11.08 -6.78
CA GLU A 20 4.25 -11.34 -7.05
C GLU A 20 3.50 -11.80 -5.79
N ARG A 21 4.06 -12.77 -5.05
CA ARG A 21 3.44 -13.29 -3.82
C ARG A 21 3.43 -12.24 -2.72
N PHE A 22 4.48 -11.44 -2.65
CA PHE A 22 4.58 -10.36 -1.69
C PHE A 22 3.63 -9.20 -2.00
N ALA A 23 3.48 -8.87 -3.29
CA ALA A 23 2.49 -7.92 -3.80
C ALA A 23 1.04 -8.41 -3.60
N ALA A 24 0.83 -9.73 -3.60
CA ALA A 24 -0.45 -10.36 -3.25
C ALA A 24 -0.69 -10.46 -1.73
N GLY A 25 0.16 -9.82 -0.92
CA GLY A 25 -0.08 -9.66 0.53
C GLY A 25 0.47 -10.80 1.40
N MET A 26 1.10 -11.82 0.82
CA MET A 26 1.67 -12.92 1.60
C MET A 26 2.79 -12.45 2.52
N THR A 27 2.87 -13.01 3.72
CA THR A 27 3.96 -12.78 4.68
C THR A 27 5.25 -13.47 4.24
N TYR A 28 6.41 -13.07 4.78
CA TYR A 28 7.69 -13.74 4.45
C TYR A 28 7.68 -15.24 4.75
N ARG A 29 6.91 -15.63 5.78
CA ARG A 29 6.76 -17.02 6.16
C ARG A 29 5.95 -17.79 5.11
N GLU A 30 4.79 -17.27 4.73
CA GLU A 30 3.93 -17.91 3.73
C GLU A 30 4.61 -17.96 2.36
N ILE A 31 5.36 -16.92 1.98
CA ILE A 31 6.16 -16.92 0.76
C ILE A 31 7.28 -17.96 0.84
N GLY A 32 7.97 -18.03 1.98
CA GLY A 32 9.02 -19.01 2.22
C GLY A 32 8.51 -20.44 2.10
N GLU A 33 7.35 -20.72 2.72
CA GLU A 33 6.66 -22.00 2.62
C GLU A 33 6.23 -22.29 1.16
N ALA A 34 5.58 -21.35 0.48
CA ALA A 34 5.09 -21.52 -0.89
C ALA A 34 6.20 -21.70 -1.94
N LEU A 35 7.38 -21.10 -1.70
CA LEU A 35 8.52 -21.16 -2.60
C LEU A 35 9.58 -22.17 -2.15
N PHE A 36 9.40 -22.85 -1.01
CA PHE A 36 10.39 -23.75 -0.40
C PHE A 36 11.75 -23.07 -0.13
N ILE A 37 11.75 -21.87 0.46
CA ILE A 37 12.94 -21.14 0.93
C ILE A 37 12.74 -20.60 2.35
N ALA A 38 13.85 -20.28 3.02
CA ALA A 38 13.79 -19.67 4.35
C ALA A 38 13.17 -18.26 4.29
N PRO A 39 12.41 -17.82 5.32
CA PRO A 39 11.87 -16.46 5.38
C PRO A 39 12.94 -15.36 5.29
N SER A 40 14.14 -15.64 5.81
CA SER A 40 15.30 -14.74 5.67
C SER A 40 15.74 -14.56 4.22
N THR A 41 15.64 -15.61 3.41
CA THR A 41 15.95 -15.58 1.97
C THR A 41 14.89 -14.77 1.21
N VAL A 42 13.62 -14.83 1.62
CA VAL A 42 12.57 -13.95 1.07
C VAL A 42 12.93 -12.49 1.30
N ARG A 43 13.33 -12.13 2.52
CA ARG A 43 13.80 -10.76 2.83
C ARG A 43 15.00 -10.34 1.98
N THR A 44 15.97 -11.24 1.78
CA THR A 44 17.12 -10.96 0.90
C THR A 44 16.70 -10.71 -0.55
N HIS A 45 15.76 -11.51 -1.08
CA HIS A 45 15.21 -11.27 -2.41
C HIS A 45 14.48 -9.93 -2.49
N LEU A 46 13.65 -9.60 -1.50
CA LEU A 46 12.92 -8.32 -1.48
C LEU A 46 13.85 -7.11 -1.45
N ALA A 47 14.95 -7.16 -0.69
CA ALA A 47 15.97 -6.11 -0.70
C ALA A 47 16.58 -5.91 -2.10
N ALA A 48 16.94 -7.00 -2.79
CA ALA A 48 17.47 -6.93 -4.15
C ALA A 48 16.44 -6.45 -5.17
N ILE A 49 15.17 -6.85 -5.01
CA ILE A 49 14.05 -6.40 -5.84
C ILE A 49 13.84 -4.89 -5.67
N TYR A 50 13.85 -4.40 -4.44
CA TYR A 50 13.69 -2.96 -4.15
C TYR A 50 14.79 -2.14 -4.81
N GLU A 51 16.04 -2.58 -4.70
CA GLU A 51 17.17 -1.93 -5.34
C GLU A 51 17.05 -1.94 -6.88
N LYS A 52 16.73 -3.10 -7.47
CA LYS A 52 16.61 -3.26 -8.93
C LYS A 52 15.47 -2.45 -9.54
N LEU A 53 14.35 -2.37 -8.84
CA LEU A 53 13.17 -1.64 -9.31
C LEU A 53 13.15 -0.18 -8.87
N GLY A 54 14.10 0.25 -8.03
CA GLY A 54 14.12 1.59 -7.45
C GLY A 54 12.93 1.88 -6.51
N VAL A 55 12.19 0.86 -6.10
CA VAL A 55 11.04 1.01 -5.21
C VAL A 55 11.49 1.00 -3.76
N ARG A 56 10.85 1.84 -2.94
CA ARG A 56 11.15 2.00 -1.52
C ARG A 56 10.00 1.60 -0.61
N SER A 57 8.96 0.98 -1.17
CA SER A 57 7.81 0.55 -0.39
C SER A 57 7.14 -0.71 -0.91
N LYS A 58 6.48 -1.44 0.00
CA LYS A 58 5.64 -2.58 -0.36
C LYS A 58 4.54 -2.15 -1.32
N VAL A 59 3.95 -0.98 -1.05
CA VAL A 59 3.01 -0.34 -1.97
C VAL A 59 3.66 -0.15 -3.32
N ALA A 60 4.78 0.58 -3.41
CA ALA A 60 5.46 0.83 -4.68
C ALA A 60 5.87 -0.46 -5.40
N LEU A 61 6.28 -1.50 -4.69
CA LEU A 61 6.54 -2.82 -5.28
C LEU A 61 5.26 -3.44 -5.85
N ALA A 62 4.17 -3.51 -5.05
CA ALA A 62 2.89 -4.03 -5.51
C ALA A 62 2.38 -3.25 -6.73
N MET A 63 2.55 -1.92 -6.71
CA MET A 63 2.22 -1.05 -7.82
C MET A 63 3.02 -1.39 -9.08
N HIS A 64 4.31 -1.61 -8.93
CA HIS A 64 5.22 -1.91 -10.04
C HIS A 64 4.94 -3.28 -10.67
N ILE A 65 4.69 -4.30 -9.84
CA ILE A 65 4.37 -5.65 -10.32
C ILE A 65 3.02 -5.68 -11.04
N ASN A 66 2.01 -4.99 -10.51
CA ASN A 66 0.68 -4.93 -11.14
C ASN A 66 0.66 -4.07 -12.41
N ALA A 67 1.47 -3.00 -12.48
CA ALA A 67 1.64 -2.22 -13.71
C ALA A 67 2.25 -3.05 -14.85
N ILE A 68 3.19 -3.96 -14.53
CA ILE A 68 3.77 -4.90 -15.50
C ILE A 68 2.74 -5.95 -15.96
N ALA A 69 1.87 -6.41 -15.05
CA ALA A 69 0.83 -7.39 -15.35
C ALA A 69 -0.36 -6.82 -16.17
N ALA A 70 -0.63 -5.51 -16.04
CA ALA A 70 -1.76 -4.84 -16.69
C ALA A 70 -1.53 -4.43 -18.17
N ALA A 71 -0.35 -4.70 -18.75
CA ALA A 71 -0.13 -4.47 -20.18
C ALA A 71 -0.79 -5.60 -21.01
N PRO A 72 -1.80 -5.26 -21.83
CA PRO A 72 -1.47 -4.75 -23.16
C PRO A 72 -2.30 -3.53 -23.60
N ALA A 73 -1.70 -2.72 -24.47
CA ALA A 73 -2.25 -1.56 -25.19
C ALA A 73 -2.21 -0.20 -24.47
N MET A 74 -1.02 0.33 -24.25
CA MET A 74 -0.81 1.79 -24.33
C MET A 74 0.54 2.09 -24.99
N SER A 75 0.50 2.96 -26.00
CA SER A 75 1.62 3.29 -26.90
C SER A 75 2.89 3.77 -26.18
N PRO A 76 4.10 3.51 -26.72
CA PRO A 76 5.37 3.73 -26.05
C PRO A 76 5.87 5.18 -26.12
N ASN A 77 5.00 6.19 -25.96
CA ASN A 77 5.41 7.60 -26.02
C ASN A 77 4.74 8.44 -24.92
N GLY A 78 5.37 8.45 -23.76
CA GLY A 78 5.11 9.32 -22.62
C GLY A 78 5.85 8.79 -21.39
N PRO A 79 6.36 9.64 -20.48
CA PRO A 79 6.85 9.15 -19.20
C PRO A 79 5.71 8.38 -18.53
N GLU A 80 5.92 7.11 -18.18
CA GLU A 80 4.95 6.33 -17.42
C GLU A 80 4.59 7.12 -16.16
N ALA A 81 3.35 7.63 -16.10
CA ALA A 81 2.92 8.42 -14.96
C ALA A 81 2.89 7.51 -13.72
N SER A 82 3.55 7.94 -12.64
CA SER A 82 3.57 7.17 -11.40
C SER A 82 2.15 6.87 -10.92
N PRO A 83 1.86 5.62 -10.54
CA PRO A 83 0.52 5.24 -10.10
C PRO A 83 0.10 6.02 -8.85
N MET A 84 -1.08 6.65 -8.91
CA MET A 84 -1.60 7.47 -7.83
C MET A 84 -2.27 6.64 -6.74
N LEU A 85 -2.02 7.01 -5.49
CA LEU A 85 -2.61 6.41 -4.29
C LEU A 85 -3.68 7.34 -3.71
N ALA A 86 -4.89 6.81 -3.52
CA ALA A 86 -5.94 7.44 -2.74
C ALA A 86 -6.00 6.83 -1.35
N ILE A 87 -6.15 7.66 -0.31
CA ILE A 87 -6.24 7.21 1.09
C ILE A 87 -7.56 7.71 1.64
N PHE A 88 -8.51 6.79 1.87
CA PHE A 88 -9.75 7.14 2.54
C PHE A 88 -9.49 7.42 4.02
N PRO A 89 -10.16 8.42 4.62
CA PRO A 89 -10.15 8.59 6.07
C PRO A 89 -10.54 7.29 6.76
N ILE A 90 -9.73 6.87 7.74
CA ILE A 90 -9.96 5.68 8.53
C ILE A 90 -11.34 5.77 9.18
N GLU A 91 -12.17 4.76 8.93
CA GLU A 91 -13.49 4.70 9.50
C GLU A 91 -13.40 4.38 11.00
N CYS A 92 -13.87 5.31 11.84
CA CYS A 92 -14.00 5.04 13.27
C CYS A 92 -15.33 4.32 13.57
N LEU A 93 -15.24 3.08 14.05
CA LEU A 93 -16.36 2.25 14.49
C LEU A 93 -16.72 2.44 15.97
N SER A 94 -16.10 3.42 16.63
CA SER A 94 -16.29 3.71 18.06
C SER A 94 -17.22 4.92 18.21
N ALA A 95 -18.11 4.90 19.20
CA ALA A 95 -19.11 5.95 19.38
C ALA A 95 -18.52 7.28 19.90
N ASP A 96 -17.37 7.21 20.58
CA ASP A 96 -16.72 8.38 21.16
C ASP A 96 -16.02 9.22 20.08
N GLU A 97 -16.37 10.51 20.04
CA GLU A 97 -15.87 11.49 19.08
C GLU A 97 -14.34 11.66 19.16
N GLN A 98 -13.72 11.42 20.32
CA GLN A 98 -12.26 11.47 20.44
C GLN A 98 -11.57 10.49 19.47
N TRP A 99 -12.14 9.30 19.29
CA TRP A 99 -11.58 8.28 18.41
C TRP A 99 -11.82 8.60 16.94
N ARG A 100 -12.90 9.29 16.61
CA ARG A 100 -13.14 9.78 15.25
C ARG A 100 -12.13 10.85 14.86
N ARG A 101 -11.87 11.80 15.77
CA ARG A 101 -10.83 12.82 15.58
C ARG A 101 -9.44 12.20 15.47
N PHE A 102 -9.16 11.17 16.27
CA PHE A 102 -7.91 10.43 16.18
C PHE A 102 -7.77 9.72 14.82
N ALA A 103 -8.81 9.03 14.34
CA ALA A 103 -8.80 8.37 13.04
C ALA A 103 -8.54 9.36 11.88
N ASP A 104 -9.18 10.54 11.92
CA ASP A 104 -8.94 11.63 10.97
C ASP A 104 -7.49 12.12 11.01
N GLY A 105 -6.95 12.36 12.22
CA GLY A 105 -5.57 12.80 12.41
C GLY A 105 -4.58 11.77 11.86
N LEU A 106 -4.74 10.50 12.23
CA LEU A 106 -3.90 9.41 11.73
C LEU A 106 -3.95 9.29 10.20
N SER A 107 -5.12 9.45 9.59
CA SER A 107 -5.28 9.42 8.12
C SER A 107 -4.54 10.58 7.43
N SER A 108 -4.63 11.78 8.01
CA SER A 108 -3.91 12.96 7.53
C SER A 108 -2.40 12.75 7.62
N ASP A 109 -1.91 12.21 8.73
CA ASP A 109 -0.49 11.99 8.95
C ASP A 109 0.08 10.92 8.01
N ILE A 110 -0.62 9.80 7.80
CA ILE A 110 -0.22 8.78 6.81
C ILE A 110 -0.13 9.39 5.40
N THR A 111 -1.08 10.26 5.05
CA THR A 111 -1.08 10.96 3.76
C THR A 111 0.16 11.83 3.62
N VAL A 112 0.51 12.60 4.65
CA VAL A 112 1.73 13.42 4.68
C VAL A 112 2.97 12.54 4.58
N ASP A 113 3.04 11.46 5.34
CA ASP A 113 4.19 10.58 5.38
C ASP A 113 4.45 9.90 4.03
N LEU A 114 3.39 9.41 3.37
CA LEU A 114 3.46 8.75 2.06
C LEU A 114 3.66 9.74 0.90
N ALA A 115 3.18 10.98 1.01
CA ALA A 115 3.40 12.00 -0.02
C ALA A 115 4.88 12.46 -0.11
N ARG A 116 5.73 12.10 0.84
CA ARG A 116 7.18 12.37 0.79
C ARG A 116 7.92 11.52 -0.26
N TYR A 117 7.31 10.45 -0.75
CA TYR A 117 7.90 9.59 -1.77
C TYR A 117 7.60 10.14 -3.16
N ALA A 118 8.65 10.61 -3.86
CA ALA A 118 8.51 11.28 -5.14
C ALA A 118 7.82 10.44 -6.23
N ASP A 119 7.96 9.11 -6.16
CA ASP A 119 7.40 8.16 -7.12
C ASP A 119 6.00 7.64 -6.72
N LEU A 120 5.41 8.20 -5.65
CA LEU A 120 4.10 7.81 -5.13
C LEU A 120 3.22 9.06 -4.94
N PRO A 121 2.59 9.58 -6.01
CA PRO A 121 1.65 10.68 -5.88
C PRO A 121 0.45 10.24 -5.03
N VAL A 122 0.14 11.01 -3.98
CA VAL A 122 -0.97 10.72 -3.05
C VAL A 122 -2.04 11.80 -3.18
N VAL A 123 -3.31 11.41 -3.23
CA VAL A 123 -4.43 12.35 -3.21
C VAL A 123 -4.48 13.07 -1.87
N ALA A 124 -4.63 14.40 -1.89
CA ALA A 124 -4.66 15.21 -0.68
C ALA A 124 -5.79 14.78 0.28
N PHE A 125 -5.48 14.74 1.58
CA PHE A 125 -6.39 14.26 2.62
C PHE A 125 -7.75 14.96 2.62
N HIS A 126 -7.79 16.29 2.50
CA HIS A 126 -9.07 17.03 2.52
C HIS A 126 -9.98 16.73 1.33
N THR A 127 -9.41 16.38 0.16
CA THR A 127 -10.17 15.91 -1.00
C THR A 127 -10.84 14.58 -0.66
N MET A 128 -10.07 13.64 -0.11
CA MET A 128 -10.59 12.34 0.31
C MET A 128 -11.61 12.46 1.45
N LYS A 129 -11.39 13.37 2.40
CA LYS A 129 -12.30 13.62 3.52
C LYS A 129 -13.68 14.07 3.07
N ALA A 130 -13.77 14.84 1.98
CA ALA A 130 -15.05 15.27 1.42
C ALA A 130 -15.87 14.10 0.84
N LEU A 131 -15.23 12.98 0.47
CA LEU A 131 -15.86 11.76 -0.03
C LEU A 131 -16.33 10.81 1.09
N GLY A 132 -15.92 11.06 2.34
CA GLY A 132 -16.21 10.20 3.49
C GLY A 132 -15.19 9.08 3.69
N SER A 133 -15.47 8.15 4.61
CA SER A 133 -14.50 7.14 5.08
C SER A 133 -14.58 5.78 4.38
N ARG A 134 -15.49 5.61 3.42
CA ARG A 134 -15.62 4.36 2.66
C ARG A 134 -15.74 4.65 1.17
N PRO A 135 -15.03 3.90 0.31
CA PRO A 135 -15.35 3.88 -1.11
C PRO A 135 -16.77 3.34 -1.29
N ALA A 136 -17.57 4.03 -2.09
CA ALA A 136 -18.91 3.58 -2.46
C ALA A 136 -18.83 2.52 -3.57
N ASP A 137 -17.87 2.69 -4.47
CA ASP A 137 -17.53 1.79 -5.56
C ASP A 137 -16.05 2.00 -5.88
N PHE A 138 -15.21 1.01 -5.57
CA PHE A 138 -13.76 1.11 -5.76
C PHE A 138 -13.37 1.50 -7.18
N ALA A 139 -14.04 0.93 -8.19
CA ALA A 139 -13.74 1.18 -9.59
C ALA A 139 -14.14 2.59 -10.03
N ALA A 140 -15.34 3.04 -9.61
CA ALA A 140 -15.81 4.38 -9.91
C ALA A 140 -14.99 5.45 -9.18
N ASP A 141 -14.73 5.25 -7.89
CA ASP A 141 -13.96 6.16 -7.04
C ASP A 141 -12.51 6.23 -7.52
N GLY A 142 -11.89 5.08 -7.83
CA GLY A 142 -10.56 5.00 -8.41
C GLY A 142 -10.44 5.78 -9.72
N LYS A 143 -11.39 5.58 -10.64
CA LYS A 143 -11.44 6.31 -11.92
C LYS A 143 -11.64 7.82 -11.71
N ALA A 144 -12.53 8.23 -10.81
CA ALA A 144 -12.80 9.64 -10.53
C ALA A 144 -11.58 10.35 -9.94
N LEU A 145 -10.81 9.66 -9.10
CA LEU A 145 -9.61 10.16 -8.46
C LEU A 145 -8.37 10.04 -9.33
N GLY A 146 -8.42 9.27 -10.43
CA GLY A 146 -7.24 8.85 -11.18
C GLY A 146 -6.31 7.94 -10.36
N ALA A 147 -6.84 7.34 -9.29
CA ALA A 147 -6.09 6.48 -8.39
C ALA A 147 -6.00 5.07 -8.98
N ALA A 148 -4.80 4.53 -9.06
CA ALA A 148 -4.57 3.13 -9.40
C ALA A 148 -4.78 2.24 -8.16
N TYR A 149 -4.61 2.80 -6.96
CA TYR A 149 -4.68 2.07 -5.70
C TYR A 149 -5.43 2.87 -4.64
N ILE A 150 -6.13 2.15 -3.77
CA ILE A 150 -6.89 2.71 -2.67
C ILE A 150 -6.38 2.09 -1.36
N LEU A 151 -5.97 2.94 -0.42
CA LEU A 151 -5.75 2.58 0.98
C LEU A 151 -6.99 2.96 1.79
N SER A 152 -7.52 2.02 2.55
CA SER A 152 -8.66 2.25 3.45
C SER A 152 -8.44 1.52 4.78
N GLY A 153 -9.24 1.84 5.79
CA GLY A 153 -9.09 1.19 7.07
C GLY A 153 -10.21 1.48 8.05
N GLN A 154 -10.21 0.71 9.14
CA GLN A 154 -11.18 0.81 10.21
C GLN A 154 -10.49 0.83 11.57
N LEU A 155 -10.93 1.75 12.42
CA LEU A 155 -10.48 1.90 13.80
C LEU A 155 -11.60 1.51 14.76
N ARG A 156 -11.30 0.59 15.67
CA ARG A 156 -12.09 0.37 16.87
C ARG A 156 -11.22 0.63 18.09
N ALA A 157 -11.68 1.48 18.98
CA ALA A 157 -10.93 1.85 20.16
C ALA A 157 -11.86 2.03 21.37
N ASP A 158 -11.30 1.76 22.52
CA ASP A 158 -11.87 2.09 23.82
C ASP A 158 -10.77 2.71 24.69
N GLY A 159 -11.08 3.06 25.95
CA GLY A 159 -10.10 3.67 26.86
C GLY A 159 -8.90 2.79 27.23
N ARG A 160 -8.78 1.57 26.71
CA ARG A 160 -7.71 0.62 27.03
C ARG A 160 -7.00 0.08 25.79
N ARG A 161 -7.73 -0.14 24.68
CA ARG A 161 -7.17 -0.74 23.46
C ARG A 161 -7.58 -0.02 22.20
N VAL A 162 -6.67 -0.05 21.24
CA VAL A 162 -6.87 0.36 19.86
C VAL A 162 -6.66 -0.83 18.95
N ARG A 163 -7.63 -1.04 18.06
CA ARG A 163 -7.56 -2.00 16.96
C ARG A 163 -7.73 -1.25 15.66
N LEU A 164 -6.67 -1.27 14.86
CA LEU A 164 -6.66 -0.70 13.52
C LEU A 164 -6.55 -1.83 12.51
N THR A 165 -7.40 -1.81 11.48
CA THR A 165 -7.25 -2.66 10.30
C THR A 165 -7.06 -1.75 9.10
N MET A 166 -6.04 -2.02 8.30
CA MET A 166 -5.70 -1.27 7.09
C MET A 166 -5.68 -2.21 5.91
N GLU A 167 -6.08 -1.71 4.75
CA GLU A 167 -6.16 -2.46 3.52
C GLU A 167 -5.72 -1.60 2.34
N LEU A 168 -4.84 -2.15 1.52
CA LEU A 168 -4.49 -1.63 0.20
C LEU A 168 -5.17 -2.49 -0.85
N ALA A 169 -5.94 -1.88 -1.74
CA ALA A 169 -6.63 -2.54 -2.82
C ALA A 169 -6.26 -1.95 -4.18
N ASP A 170 -6.32 -2.78 -5.22
CA ASP A 170 -6.32 -2.35 -6.61
C ASP A 170 -7.63 -1.60 -6.89
N ALA A 171 -7.53 -0.36 -7.36
CA ALA A 171 -8.71 0.50 -7.51
C ALA A 171 -9.61 0.08 -8.69
N GLN A 172 -9.10 -0.64 -9.69
CA GLN A 172 -9.90 -1.06 -10.84
C GLN A 172 -10.76 -2.29 -10.52
N THR A 173 -10.20 -3.21 -9.75
CA THR A 173 -10.79 -4.53 -9.48
C THR A 173 -11.39 -4.63 -8.08
N GLY A 174 -11.00 -3.75 -7.16
CA GLY A 174 -11.35 -3.84 -5.74
C GLY A 174 -10.67 -5.01 -5.01
N VAL A 175 -9.68 -5.65 -5.63
CA VAL A 175 -8.96 -6.78 -5.03
C VAL A 175 -8.00 -6.27 -3.96
N SER A 176 -8.10 -6.86 -2.77
CA SER A 176 -7.16 -6.65 -1.67
C SER A 176 -5.76 -7.13 -2.06
N LEU A 177 -4.80 -6.22 -2.07
CA LEU A 177 -3.38 -6.48 -2.31
C LEU A 177 -2.62 -6.69 -0.99
N TRP A 178 -3.04 -6.00 0.06
CA TRP A 178 -2.50 -6.17 1.40
C TRP A 178 -3.55 -5.77 2.42
N SER A 179 -3.59 -6.50 3.52
CA SER A 179 -4.35 -6.12 4.69
C SER A 179 -3.54 -6.43 5.94
N GLU A 180 -3.60 -5.53 6.91
CA GLU A 180 -2.92 -5.72 8.19
C GLU A 180 -3.76 -5.23 9.35
N ARG A 181 -3.57 -5.89 10.49
CA ARG A 181 -4.26 -5.57 11.72
C ARG A 181 -3.28 -5.34 12.86
N PHE A 182 -3.45 -4.19 13.49
CA PHE A 182 -2.74 -3.77 14.68
C PHE A 182 -3.69 -3.82 15.87
N ASP A 183 -3.27 -4.44 16.97
CA ASP A 183 -4.03 -4.54 18.21
C ASP A 183 -3.10 -4.22 19.39
N ARG A 184 -3.28 -3.03 19.98
CA ARG A 184 -2.34 -2.46 20.96
C ARG A 184 -3.08 -1.78 22.11
N PRO A 185 -2.44 -1.61 23.28
CA PRO A 185 -2.90 -0.68 24.30
C PRO A 185 -2.97 0.75 23.75
N VAL A 186 -3.89 1.58 24.28
CA VAL A 186 -3.99 3.02 23.92
C VAL A 186 -2.71 3.79 24.24
N GLU A 187 -1.97 3.33 25.25
CA GLU A 187 -0.70 3.91 25.68
C GLU A 187 0.35 3.93 24.55
N ASP A 188 0.26 2.94 23.65
CA ASP A 188 1.20 2.75 22.54
C ASP A 188 0.67 3.32 21.21
N ILE A 189 -0.31 4.22 21.26
CA ILE A 189 -1.02 4.70 20.06
C ILE A 189 -0.13 5.47 19.09
N PHE A 190 0.92 6.15 19.56
CA PHE A 190 1.88 6.81 18.66
C PHE A 190 2.79 5.80 17.95
N ALA A 191 3.13 4.69 18.62
CA ALA A 191 3.87 3.60 17.98
C ALA A 191 3.06 2.92 16.86
N LEU A 192 1.72 3.05 16.88
CA LEU A 192 0.84 2.57 15.81
C LEU A 192 1.07 3.34 14.50
N GLN A 193 1.25 4.66 14.56
CA GLN A 193 1.51 5.50 13.39
C GLN A 193 2.84 5.11 12.75
N ASP A 194 3.90 5.04 13.55
CA ASP A 194 5.22 4.64 13.08
C ASP A 194 5.19 3.23 12.48
N SER A 195 4.55 2.28 13.16
CA SER A 195 4.43 0.88 12.70
C SER A 195 3.63 0.78 11.39
N LEU A 196 2.60 1.60 11.21
CA LEU A 196 1.78 1.57 10.00
C LEU A 196 2.53 2.18 8.81
N THR A 197 3.11 3.35 9.00
CA THR A 197 3.99 4.00 8.03
C THR A 197 5.10 3.01 7.65
N GLU A 198 5.74 2.34 8.62
CA GLU A 198 6.73 1.29 8.39
C GLU A 198 6.16 0.05 7.70
N SER A 199 4.94 -0.41 7.98
CA SER A 199 4.37 -1.60 7.30
C SER A 199 4.01 -1.33 5.84
N VAL A 200 3.62 -0.08 5.55
CA VAL A 200 3.29 0.38 4.20
C VAL A 200 4.56 0.67 3.40
N ILE A 201 5.61 1.17 4.05
CA ILE A 201 6.88 1.62 3.45
C ILE A 201 7.98 0.58 3.50
N ASN A 202 8.10 -0.23 4.54
CA ASN A 202 9.30 -0.99 4.83
C ASN A 202 9.02 -2.48 5.05
N VAL A 203 10.02 -3.24 4.64
CA VAL A 203 10.08 -4.69 4.56
C VAL A 203 11.47 -5.14 4.93
#